data_AF-A0A0C2XV31-F1
#
_entry.id   AF-A0A0C2XV31-F1
#
_cell.length_a   1.000
_cell.length_b   1.000
_cell.length_c   1.000
_cell.angle_alpha   90.00
_cell.angle_beta   90.00
_cell.angle_gamma   90.00
#
_symmetry.space_group_name_H-M   'P 1'
#
loop_
_entity.id
_entity.type
_entity.pdbx_description
1 polymer ?
#
loop_
_entity_poly.entity_id
_entity_poly.type
_entity_poly.pdbx_seq_one_letter_code
_entity_poly.pdbx_strand_id
1 'polypeptide(L)'
;EVESEIQRLDELMDTLKMRRQTIQKIINDHNIILSPVRGLPPDVLQEIFFHCLPTHHNPIIKSSEPPLLLTRICSSWRAIALSSPRIWSKIHIPLP
;
A
#
# COMPACT_ATOMS: atom_id res chain seq x y z
N GLU A 1 11.55 -42.04 28.88
CA GLU A 1 10.51 -41.27 29.59
C GLU A 1 10.76 -39.77 29.51
N VAL A 2 11.93 -39.27 29.93
CA VAL A 2 12.27 -37.84 29.78
C VAL A 2 12.36 -37.41 28.31
N GLU A 3 13.08 -38.17 27.47
CA GLU A 3 13.25 -37.84 26.04
C GLU A 3 11.92 -37.82 25.27
N SER A 4 11.03 -38.77 25.57
CA SER A 4 9.68 -38.82 24.98
C SER A 4 8.81 -37.63 25.41
N GLU A 5 9.02 -37.12 26.63
CA GLU A 5 8.29 -35.94 27.11
C GLU A 5 8.83 -34.65 26.48
N ILE A 6 10.14 -34.54 26.26
CA ILE A 6 10.76 -33.45 25.50
C ILE A 6 10.18 -33.43 24.07
N GLN A 7 10.21 -34.56 23.38
CA GLN A 7 9.67 -34.69 22.02
C GLN A 7 8.19 -34.27 21.94
N ARG A 8 7.37 -34.71 22.91
CA ARG A 8 5.94 -34.36 22.98
C ARG A 8 5.73 -32.86 23.17
N LEU A 9 6.54 -32.22 24.02
CA LEU A 9 6.45 -30.78 24.27
C LEU A 9 6.91 -29.96 23.07
N ASP A 10 7.92 -30.42 22.33
CA ASP A 10 8.38 -29.78 21.10
C ASP A 10 7.32 -29.82 20.00
N GLU A 11 6.67 -30.97 19.79
CA GLU A 11 5.55 -31.11 18.85
C GLU A 11 4.38 -30.18 19.21
N LEU A 12 4.07 -30.06 20.50
CA LEU A 12 3.05 -29.13 20.98
C LEU A 12 3.46 -27.67 20.75
N MET A 13 4.71 -27.33 21.04
CA MET A 13 5.25 -25.99 20.82
C MET A 13 5.16 -25.61 19.34
N ASP A 14 5.51 -26.51 18.44
CA ASP A 14 5.44 -26.28 17.00
C ASP A 14 4.01 -26.13 16.51
N THR A 15 3.08 -26.93 17.05
CA THR A 15 1.64 -26.79 16.78
C THR A 15 1.12 -25.40 17.20
N LEU A 16 1.48 -24.95 18.40
CA LEU A 16 1.09 -23.63 18.91
C LEU A 16 1.73 -22.49 18.11
N LYS A 17 3.00 -22.62 17.71
CA LYS A 17 3.68 -21.65 16.83
C LYS A 17 2.98 -21.54 15.48
N MET A 18 2.61 -22.66 14.87
CA MET A 18 1.85 -22.68 13.61
C MET A 18 0.49 -21.98 13.77
N ARG A 19 -0.25 -22.30 14.85
CA ARG A 19 -1.54 -21.64 15.13
C ARG A 19 -1.38 -20.13 15.32
N ARG A 20 -0.35 -19.70 16.04
CA ARG A 20 -0.02 -18.27 16.23
C ARG A 20 0.28 -17.60 14.89
N GLN A 21 1.08 -18.22 14.02
CA GLN A 21 1.41 -17.67 12.70
C GLN A 21 0.16 -17.50 11.83
N THR A 22 -0.75 -18.48 11.84
CA THR A 22 -2.02 -18.38 11.12
C THR A 22 -2.85 -17.20 11.60
N ILE A 23 -3.01 -17.03 12.93
CA ILE A 23 -3.74 -15.90 13.51
C ILE A 23 -3.06 -14.57 13.15
N GLN A 24 -1.73 -14.51 13.24
CA GLN A 24 -0.98 -13.31 12.91
C GLN A 24 -1.15 -12.91 11.44
N LYS A 25 -1.17 -13.89 10.53
CA LYS A 25 -1.43 -13.65 9.11
C LYS A 25 -2.83 -13.02 8.91
N ILE A 26 -3.85 -13.59 9.55
CA ILE A 26 -5.22 -13.07 9.48
C ILE A 26 -5.26 -11.62 9.98
N ILE A 27 -4.64 -11.31 11.13
CA ILE A 27 -4.59 -9.95 11.67
C ILE A 27 -3.92 -8.99 10.67
N ASN A 28 -2.77 -9.39 10.10
CA ASN A 28 -2.06 -8.58 9.12
C ASN A 28 -2.89 -8.30 7.87
N ASP A 29 -3.61 -9.31 7.36
CA ASP A 29 -4.48 -9.16 6.19
C ASP A 29 -5.61 -8.16 6.47
N HIS A 30 -6.15 -8.13 7.69
CA HIS A 30 -7.20 -7.18 8.09
C HIS A 30 -6.68 -5.78 8.42
N ASN A 31 -5.43 -5.65 8.89
CA ASN A 31 -4.81 -4.35 9.16
C ASN A 31 -4.71 -3.47 7.91
N ILE A 32 -4.70 -4.05 6.71
CA ILE A 32 -4.74 -3.31 5.44
C ILE A 32 -5.99 -2.42 5.35
N ILE A 33 -7.12 -2.85 5.92
CA ILE A 33 -8.37 -2.08 5.95
C ILE A 33 -8.26 -0.89 6.90
N LEU A 34 -7.51 -1.05 8.00
CA LEU A 34 -7.24 -0.01 8.99
C LEU A 34 -6.12 0.95 8.56
N SER A 35 -5.59 0.81 7.34
CA SER A 35 -4.54 1.69 6.83
C SER A 35 -5.00 3.15 6.89
N PRO A 36 -4.23 4.06 7.51
CA PRO A 36 -4.61 5.46 7.67
C PRO A 36 -5.02 6.13 6.35
N VAL A 37 -4.40 5.71 5.25
CA VAL A 37 -4.61 6.29 3.92
C VAL A 37 -6.01 6.02 3.34
N ARG A 38 -6.73 5.00 3.86
CA ARG A 38 -8.14 4.74 3.51
C ARG A 38 -9.11 5.63 4.28
N GLY A 39 -8.69 6.15 5.44
CA GLY A 39 -9.50 7.04 6.27
C GLY A 39 -9.31 8.52 5.95
N LEU A 40 -8.38 8.86 5.04
CA LEU A 40 -8.16 10.25 4.65
C LEU A 40 -9.31 10.78 3.79
N PRO A 41 -9.79 12.00 4.08
CA PRO A 41 -10.69 12.72 3.20
C PRO A 41 -10.11 12.88 1.77
N PRO A 42 -10.96 12.88 0.73
CA PRO A 42 -10.50 13.01 -0.66
C PRO A 42 -9.69 14.28 -0.93
N ASP A 43 -10.03 15.42 -0.33
CA ASP A 43 -9.31 16.70 -0.44
C ASP A 43 -7.90 16.63 0.16
N VAL A 44 -7.74 15.96 1.30
CA VAL A 44 -6.42 15.70 1.91
C VAL A 44 -5.55 14.82 0.99
N LEU A 45 -6.15 13.77 0.41
CA LEU A 45 -5.44 12.93 -0.58
C LEU A 45 -5.02 13.72 -1.82
N GLN A 46 -5.86 14.65 -2.30
CA GLN A 46 -5.51 15.52 -3.44
C GLN A 46 -4.31 16.41 -3.14
N GLU A 47 -4.24 16.99 -1.93
CA GLU A 47 -3.10 17.83 -1.55
C GLU A 47 -1.82 16.98 -1.43
N ILE A 48 -1.92 15.78 -0.86
CA ILE A 48 -0.80 14.83 -0.83
C ILE A 48 -0.34 14.50 -2.25
N PHE A 49 -1.27 14.19 -3.16
CA PHE A 49 -0.97 13.88 -4.57
C PHE A 49 -0.24 15.01 -5.27
N PHE A 50 -0.65 16.26 -5.01
CA PHE A 50 0.01 17.43 -5.55
C PHE A 50 1.46 17.55 -5.06
N HIS A 51 1.70 17.30 -3.78
CA HIS A 51 3.04 17.30 -3.20
C HIS A 51 3.91 16.11 -3.62
N CYS A 52 3.33 15.04 -4.17
CA CYS A 52 4.08 13.94 -4.75
C CYS A 52 4.65 14.25 -6.14
N LEU A 53 4.23 15.32 -6.81
CA LEU A 53 4.71 15.66 -8.15
C LEU A 53 6.21 15.99 -8.15
N PRO A 54 6.95 15.69 -9.24
CA PRO A 54 8.32 16.14 -9.39
C PRO A 54 8.43 17.66 -9.29
N THR A 55 9.39 18.13 -8.50
CA THR A 55 9.69 19.55 -8.30
C THR A 55 10.75 20.07 -9.27
N HIS A 56 11.61 19.18 -9.77
CA HIS A 56 12.78 19.53 -10.59
C HIS A 56 12.51 19.50 -12.10
N HIS A 57 11.40 18.91 -12.54
CA HIS A 57 11.02 18.81 -13.94
C HIS A 57 9.51 18.71 -14.10
N ASN A 58 9.03 18.86 -15.34
CA ASN A 58 7.64 18.57 -15.63
C ASN A 58 7.37 17.06 -15.52
N PRO A 59 6.25 16.64 -14.94
CA PRO A 59 5.87 15.23 -14.84
C PRO A 59 5.89 14.55 -16.21
N ILE A 60 6.61 13.45 -16.34
CA ILE A 60 6.64 12.69 -17.60
C ILE A 60 5.50 11.67 -17.57
N ILE A 61 4.91 11.36 -18.73
CA ILE A 61 3.97 10.24 -18.87
C ILE A 61 4.72 8.90 -18.69
N LYS A 62 5.05 8.55 -17.45
CA LYS A 62 5.69 7.29 -17.04
C LYS A 62 4.87 6.63 -15.95
N SER A 63 4.74 5.30 -16.03
CA SER A 63 3.98 4.52 -15.03
C SER A 63 4.60 4.52 -13.63
N SER A 64 5.91 4.79 -13.55
CA SER A 64 6.68 4.86 -12.31
C SER A 64 6.73 6.25 -11.68
N GLU A 65 6.03 7.24 -12.24
CA GLU A 65 6.11 8.64 -11.83
C GLU A 65 4.70 9.24 -11.69
N PRO A 66 4.44 10.09 -10.68
CA PRO A 66 3.19 10.82 -10.59
C PRO A 66 3.09 11.88 -11.71
N PRO A 67 1.87 12.22 -12.20
CA PRO A 67 0.57 11.81 -11.64
C PRO A 67 0.12 10.39 -12.02
N LEU A 68 0.72 9.74 -13.03
CA LEU A 68 0.27 8.43 -13.52
C LEU A 68 0.42 7.30 -12.50
N LEU A 69 1.52 7.29 -11.73
CA LEU A 69 1.72 6.34 -10.64
C LEU A 69 0.53 6.31 -9.67
N LEU A 70 -0.01 7.49 -9.33
CA LEU A 70 -1.12 7.63 -8.38
C LEU A 70 -2.43 7.00 -8.90
N THR A 71 -2.59 6.94 -10.23
CA THR A 71 -3.73 6.27 -10.86
C THR A 71 -3.65 4.74 -10.84
N ARG A 72 -2.54 4.16 -10.34
CA ARG A 72 -2.28 2.71 -10.41
C ARG A 72 -2.31 2.00 -9.05
N ILE A 73 -2.50 2.74 -7.96
CA ILE A 73 -2.42 2.19 -6.60
C ILE A 73 -3.70 1.42 -6.24
N CYS A 74 -4.87 2.06 -6.33
CA CYS A 74 -6.17 1.41 -6.14
C CYS A 74 -7.28 2.17 -6.90
N SER A 75 -8.50 1.62 -6.93
CA SER A 75 -9.64 2.25 -7.61
C SER A 75 -10.01 3.62 -7.04
N SER A 76 -9.99 3.77 -5.71
CA SER A 76 -10.28 5.04 -5.03
C SER A 76 -9.26 6.13 -5.39
N TRP A 77 -7.96 5.81 -5.29
CA TRP A 77 -6.89 6.74 -5.67
C TRP A 77 -6.94 7.10 -7.14
N ARG A 78 -7.28 6.14 -8.01
CA ARG A 78 -7.48 6.40 -9.44
C ARG A 78 -8.60 7.42 -9.66
N ALA A 79 -9.74 7.24 -9.01
CA ALA A 79 -10.85 8.18 -9.13
C ALA A 79 -10.44 9.59 -8.69
N ILE A 80 -9.81 9.70 -7.51
CA ILE A 80 -9.34 10.99 -6.96
C ILE A 80 -8.30 11.63 -7.87
N ALA A 81 -7.28 10.89 -8.29
CA ALA A 81 -6.21 11.41 -9.14
C ALA A 81 -6.78 11.93 -10.48
N LEU A 82 -7.66 11.17 -11.13
CA LEU A 82 -8.28 11.58 -12.39
C LEU A 82 -9.23 12.78 -12.22
N SER A 83 -9.88 12.93 -11.06
CA SER A 83 -10.75 14.07 -10.76
C SER A 83 -10.02 15.31 -10.23
N SER A 84 -8.68 15.33 -10.28
CA SER A 84 -7.85 16.40 -9.69
C SER A 84 -7.09 17.21 -10.75
N PRO A 85 -7.70 18.19 -11.44
CA PRO A 85 -7.04 18.94 -12.52
C PRO A 85 -5.69 19.54 -12.15
N ARG A 86 -5.53 19.95 -10.87
CA ARG A 86 -4.30 20.55 -10.34
C ARG A 86 -3.07 19.65 -10.51
N ILE A 87 -3.20 18.33 -10.41
CA ILE A 87 -2.05 17.43 -10.56
C ILE A 87 -1.69 17.12 -12.02
N TRP A 88 -2.55 17.51 -12.97
CA TRP A 88 -2.38 17.34 -14.41
C TRP A 88 -2.03 18.65 -15.12
N SER A 89 -1.85 19.77 -14.39
CA SER A 89 -1.59 21.08 -14.98
C SER A 89 -0.26 21.20 -15.71
N LYS A 90 0.66 20.24 -15.50
CA LYS A 90 1.95 20.14 -16.17
C LYS A 90 2.20 18.68 -16.53
N ILE A 91 2.36 18.39 -17.82
CA ILE A 91 2.71 17.06 -18.32
C ILE A 91 3.67 17.21 -19.48
N HIS A 92 4.73 16.42 -19.48
CA HIS A 92 5.66 16.28 -20.58
C HIS A 92 5.40 14.98 -21.33
N ILE A 93 5.07 15.12 -22.61
CA ILE A 93 4.93 14.00 -23.55
C ILE A 93 6.20 13.98 -24.40
N PRO A 94 7.11 13.02 -24.20
CA PRO A 94 8.27 12.91 -25.06
C PRO A 94 7.80 12.55 -26.46
N LEU A 95 8.23 13.33 -27.45
CA LEU A 95 8.02 13.00 -28.86
C LEU A 95 9.07 11.97 -29.31
N PRO A 96 8.73 11.07 -30.25
CA PRO A 96 9.69 10.16 -30.87
C PRO A 96 10.87 10.87 -31.56
#